data_AF-A0A9I9DJN1-F1
#
_entry.id   AF-A0A9I9DJN1-F1
#
_cell.length_a   1.000
_cell.length_b   1.000
_cell.length_c   1.000
_cell.angle_alpha   90.00
_cell.angle_beta   90.00
_cell.angle_gamma   90.00
#
_symmetry.space_group_name_H-M   'P 1'
#
loop_
_entity.id
_entity.type
_entity.pdbx_description
1 polymer ?
#
loop_
_entity_poly.entity_id
_entity_poly.type
_entity_poly.pdbx_seq_one_letter_code
_entity_poly.pdbx_strand_id
1 'polypeptide(L)'
;MALCGASQQLALISGGNGQQRGGRISRSNRGLIKVQASTSSEVGVYEEGRLERPNWSGQTPLSRLVGALISFKPLYSILKLGARQVLISTAEKKNISWRKLTSDVLESDVYKELDSVQNPSIVYPDYYLKPFHAYDEGNLSWLAAAEVQPATMSMIMRAVPTASSVDEAKEIVFGNWLRRIEEHHLKYSGNPILDILDIGCSVGFGTRQLADKFPTAKVTVSKFPLLLLP
;
A
#
# COMPACT_ATOMS: atom_id res chain seq x y z
N MET A 1 8.26 1.11 -11.38
CA MET A 1 8.22 -0.31 -10.98
C MET A 1 8.15 -1.14 -12.24
N ALA A 2 9.25 -1.77 -12.62
CA ALA A 2 9.26 -2.81 -13.64
C ALA A 2 9.40 -4.14 -12.90
N LEU A 3 8.38 -5.00 -12.99
CA LEU A 3 8.43 -6.37 -12.52
C LEU A 3 9.05 -7.21 -13.64
N CYS A 4 10.27 -7.70 -13.45
CA CYS A 4 10.85 -8.73 -14.31
C CYS A 4 10.84 -10.04 -13.53
N GLY A 5 10.01 -10.98 -13.96
CA GLY A 5 9.93 -12.32 -13.36
C GLY A 5 11.10 -13.17 -13.78
N ALA A 6 11.73 -13.85 -12.82
CA ALA A 6 12.69 -14.91 -13.11
C ALA A 6 11.93 -16.25 -13.13
N SER A 7 11.87 -16.85 -14.32
CA SER A 7 11.48 -18.25 -14.51
C SER A 7 12.45 -19.15 -13.75
N GLN A 8 11.94 -19.94 -12.80
CA GLN A 8 12.69 -21.08 -12.25
C GLN A 8 12.18 -22.37 -12.90
N GLN A 9 13.07 -23.01 -13.66
CA GLN A 9 12.88 -24.36 -14.16
C GLN A 9 12.94 -25.35 -13.00
N LEU A 10 11.92 -26.21 -12.91
CA LEU A 10 11.94 -27.40 -12.06
C LEU A 10 12.97 -28.41 -12.60
N ALA A 11 13.96 -28.74 -11.78
CA ALA A 11 14.76 -29.95 -11.96
C ALA A 11 14.28 -31.01 -10.95
N LEU A 12 13.54 -31.98 -11.46
CA LEU A 12 13.25 -33.26 -10.78
C LEU A 12 14.54 -34.06 -10.73
N ILE A 13 14.96 -34.48 -9.53
CA ILE A 13 15.96 -35.54 -9.37
C ILE A 13 15.31 -36.68 -8.59
N SER A 14 15.21 -37.82 -9.27
CA SER A 14 14.73 -39.12 -8.79
C SER A 14 15.93 -40.03 -8.49
N GLY A 15 15.74 -40.94 -7.53
CA GLY A 15 16.63 -42.07 -7.23
C GLY A 15 17.10 -42.04 -5.77
N GLY A 16 17.02 -43.10 -4.97
CA GLY A 16 16.60 -44.48 -5.16
C GLY A 16 16.94 -45.28 -3.88
N ASN A 17 16.08 -46.24 -3.56
CA ASN A 17 16.16 -47.36 -2.60
C ASN A 17 17.32 -47.50 -1.59
N GLY A 18 16.94 -47.75 -0.33
CA GLY A 18 17.74 -48.47 0.67
C GLY A 18 16.87 -49.01 1.82
N GLN A 19 16.72 -50.33 1.89
CA GLN A 19 15.89 -51.07 2.86
C GLN A 19 16.42 -51.08 4.30
N GLN A 20 15.46 -51.06 5.24
CA GLN A 20 15.34 -51.79 6.52
C GLN A 20 16.55 -51.96 7.47
N ARG A 21 16.34 -51.60 8.74
CA ARG A 21 16.25 -52.56 9.88
C ARG A 21 15.88 -51.86 11.19
N GLY A 22 15.07 -52.53 12.00
CA GLY A 22 14.50 -52.01 13.24
C GLY A 22 15.41 -52.07 14.47
N GLY A 23 14.97 -51.43 15.56
CA GLY A 23 15.64 -51.50 16.86
C GLY A 23 15.01 -50.63 17.94
N ARG A 24 14.16 -51.28 18.75
CA ARG A 24 13.81 -51.06 20.18
C ARG A 24 13.88 -49.67 20.84
N ILE A 25 12.76 -49.40 21.52
CA ILE A 25 12.50 -48.47 22.62
C ILE A 25 13.57 -48.55 23.73
N SER A 26 14.04 -47.40 24.20
CA SER A 26 14.57 -47.23 25.56
C SER A 26 14.14 -45.87 26.13
N ARG A 27 13.68 -45.90 27.39
CA ARG A 27 13.19 -44.79 28.21
C ARG A 27 14.34 -44.08 28.92
N SER A 28 14.08 -42.81 29.23
CA SER A 28 14.63 -42.02 30.35
C SER A 28 16.00 -41.34 30.16
N ASN A 29 15.96 -40.01 30.03
CA ASN A 29 16.30 -39.15 31.17
C ASN A 29 15.77 -37.73 30.99
N ARG A 30 15.04 -37.24 32.00
CA ARG A 30 14.62 -35.85 32.15
C ARG A 30 15.85 -34.98 32.38
N GLY A 31 16.29 -34.25 31.36
CA GLY A 31 17.20 -33.12 31.50
C GLY A 31 16.40 -31.84 31.72
N LEU A 32 16.74 -31.09 32.77
CA LEU A 32 16.26 -29.72 32.99
C LEU A 32 16.56 -28.85 31.76
N ILE A 33 15.51 -28.38 31.07
CA ILE A 33 15.65 -27.33 30.07
C ILE A 33 15.77 -26.00 30.83
N LYS A 34 17.00 -25.50 30.95
CA LYS A 34 17.26 -24.14 31.39
C LYS A 34 16.92 -23.20 30.23
N VAL A 35 15.70 -22.66 30.24
CA VAL A 35 15.30 -21.62 29.27
C VAL A 35 16.04 -20.34 29.66
N GLN A 36 17.16 -20.10 29.01
CA GLN A 36 17.85 -18.82 29.08
C GLN A 36 17.19 -17.91 28.04
N ALA A 37 16.37 -16.97 28.51
CA ALA A 37 15.82 -15.93 27.67
C ALA A 37 16.95 -14.98 27.26
N SER A 38 17.51 -15.18 26.07
CA SER A 38 18.38 -14.21 25.41
C SER A 38 17.49 -13.15 24.76
N THR A 39 17.25 -12.04 25.47
CA THR A 39 16.82 -10.80 24.83
C THR A 39 17.99 -10.23 24.04
N SER A 40 18.20 -10.75 22.82
CA SER A 40 19.04 -10.08 21.84
C SER A 40 18.20 -8.97 21.20
N SER A 41 18.26 -7.78 21.80
CA SER A 41 17.87 -6.54 21.13
C SER A 41 18.93 -6.19 20.08
N GLU A 42 19.02 -7.02 19.03
CA GLU A 42 19.66 -6.59 17.79
C GLU A 42 18.65 -5.71 17.06
N VAL A 43 18.78 -4.40 17.29
CA VAL A 43 18.24 -3.41 16.38
C VAL A 43 18.99 -3.62 15.07
N GLY A 44 18.38 -4.38 14.14
CA GLY A 44 18.94 -4.61 12.83
C GLY A 44 19.25 -3.26 12.19
N VAL A 45 20.53 -3.02 11.90
CA VAL A 45 20.94 -1.86 11.11
C VAL A 45 20.37 -2.09 9.71
N TYR A 46 19.33 -1.36 9.37
CA TYR A 46 18.78 -1.36 8.02
C TYR A 46 19.81 -0.73 7.09
N GLU A 47 20.41 -1.51 6.19
CA GLU A 47 21.12 -0.93 5.07
C GLU A 47 20.11 -0.35 4.10
N GLU A 48 20.17 0.97 3.89
CA GLU A 48 19.37 1.63 2.86
C GLU A 48 19.77 1.05 1.50
N GLY A 49 18.85 0.28 0.89
CA GLY A 49 19.10 -0.31 -0.41
C GLY A 49 19.49 0.76 -1.42
N ARG A 50 20.54 0.52 -2.21
CA ARG A 50 21.00 1.46 -3.23
C ARG A 50 19.95 1.55 -4.35
N LEU A 51 18.94 2.40 -4.16
CA LEU A 51 17.86 2.59 -5.13
C LEU A 51 18.46 3.14 -6.42
N GLU A 52 18.38 2.38 -7.51
CA GLU A 52 18.67 2.90 -8.85
C GLU A 52 17.69 4.04 -9.13
N ARG A 53 18.21 5.25 -9.06
CA ARG A 53 17.46 6.46 -9.35
C ARG A 53 17.26 6.58 -10.86
N PRO A 54 16.05 6.91 -11.35
CA PRO A 54 15.83 7.05 -12.78
C PRO A 54 16.69 8.18 -13.37
N ASN A 55 17.10 8.05 -14.64
CA ASN A 55 18.09 8.92 -15.33
C ASN A 55 17.80 10.44 -15.29
N TRP A 56 16.57 10.84 -14.97
CA TRP A 56 16.13 12.23 -14.83
C TRP A 56 16.27 12.78 -13.40
N SER A 57 16.67 11.97 -12.42
CA SER A 57 16.90 12.37 -11.03
C SER A 57 18.39 12.39 -10.72
N GLY A 58 18.92 13.50 -10.18
CA GLY A 58 20.34 13.69 -9.88
C GLY A 58 20.89 15.02 -10.37
N GLN A 59 22.17 15.08 -10.76
CA GLN A 59 22.82 16.30 -11.28
C GLN A 59 23.11 16.25 -12.79
N THR A 60 22.45 15.35 -13.53
CA THR A 60 22.64 15.23 -14.99
C THR A 60 22.09 16.48 -15.72
N PRO A 61 22.57 16.79 -16.94
CA PRO A 61 22.03 17.89 -17.74
C PRO A 61 20.51 17.80 -17.95
N LEU A 62 20.00 16.57 -18.17
CA LEU A 62 18.56 16.31 -18.26
C LEU A 62 17.85 16.62 -16.94
N SER A 63 18.42 16.23 -15.80
CA SER A 63 17.84 16.53 -14.48
C SER A 63 17.80 18.03 -14.20
N ARG A 64 18.85 18.78 -14.60
CA ARG A 64 18.89 20.24 -14.47
C ARG A 64 17.86 20.92 -15.35
N LEU A 65 17.66 20.43 -16.59
CA LEU A 65 16.59 20.92 -17.47
C LEU A 65 15.20 20.66 -16.88
N VAL A 66 14.95 19.44 -16.40
CA VAL A 66 13.69 19.09 -15.73
C VAL A 66 13.48 19.97 -14.50
N GLY A 67 14.52 20.17 -13.68
CA GLY A 67 14.49 21.07 -12.53
C GLY A 67 14.17 22.52 -12.90
N ALA A 68 14.76 23.04 -13.97
CA ALA A 68 14.47 24.38 -14.47
C ALA A 68 13.02 24.51 -14.94
N LEU A 69 12.50 23.52 -15.68
CA LEU A 69 11.09 23.50 -16.13
C LEU A 69 10.11 23.44 -14.96
N ILE A 70 10.42 22.66 -13.91
CA ILE A 70 9.61 22.58 -12.69
C ILE A 70 9.67 23.89 -11.89
N SER A 71 10.82 24.57 -11.88
CA SER A 71 11.00 25.83 -11.12
C SER A 71 10.15 26.99 -11.65
N PHE A 72 9.79 26.97 -12.95
CA PHE A 72 8.92 27.97 -13.55
C PHE A 72 7.44 27.62 -13.30
N LYS A 73 6.89 28.16 -12.21
CA LYS A 73 5.52 27.87 -11.73
C LYS A 73 4.43 27.87 -12.80
N PRO A 74 4.35 28.84 -13.74
CA PRO A 74 3.29 28.83 -14.75
C PRO A 74 3.34 27.60 -15.65
N LEU A 75 4.52 27.23 -16.14
CA LEU A 75 4.69 26.04 -16.98
C LEU A 75 4.43 24.76 -16.18
N TYR A 76 4.96 24.70 -14.97
CA TYR A 76 4.73 23.57 -14.09
C TYR A 76 3.24 23.34 -13.81
N SER A 77 2.46 24.40 -13.57
CA SER A 77 1.02 24.30 -13.38
C SER A 77 0.29 23.79 -14.63
N ILE A 78 0.66 24.26 -15.83
CA ILE A 78 0.10 23.74 -17.10
C ILE A 78 0.42 22.25 -17.26
N LEU A 79 1.66 21.85 -16.99
CA LEU A 79 2.10 20.44 -17.08
C LEU A 79 1.35 19.57 -16.07
N LYS A 80 1.14 20.03 -14.84
CA LYS A 80 0.33 19.34 -13.82
C LYS A 80 -1.10 19.10 -14.32
N LEU A 81 -1.74 20.13 -14.86
CA LEU A 81 -3.11 20.02 -15.40
C LEU A 81 -3.18 19.03 -16.56
N GLY A 82 -2.24 19.10 -17.50
CA GLY A 82 -2.14 18.16 -18.62
C GLY A 82 -1.94 16.71 -18.16
N ALA A 83 -1.02 16.49 -17.22
CA ALA A 83 -0.77 15.16 -16.66
C ALA A 83 -2.01 14.59 -15.94
N ARG A 84 -2.71 15.40 -15.15
CA ARG A 84 -3.97 15.01 -14.49
C ARG A 84 -5.05 14.64 -15.53
N GLN A 85 -5.22 15.44 -16.57
CA GLN A 85 -6.20 15.17 -17.63
C GLN A 85 -5.89 13.88 -18.40
N VAL A 86 -4.61 13.57 -18.63
CA VAL A 86 -4.18 12.29 -19.24
C VAL A 86 -4.53 11.11 -18.34
N LEU A 87 -4.29 11.22 -17.03
CA LEU A 87 -4.67 10.16 -16.08
C LEU A 87 -6.18 9.91 -16.07
N ILE A 88 -6.98 10.97 -15.97
CA ILE A 88 -8.45 10.89 -15.97
C ILE A 88 -8.95 10.25 -17.27
N SER A 89 -8.52 10.76 -18.42
CA SER A 89 -8.97 10.23 -19.72
C SER A 89 -8.52 8.79 -19.97
N THR A 90 -7.34 8.40 -19.48
CA THR A 90 -6.87 7.01 -19.57
C THR A 90 -7.71 6.09 -18.69
N ALA A 91 -8.08 6.54 -17.49
CA ALA A 91 -8.95 5.79 -16.59
C ALA A 91 -10.33 5.57 -17.21
N GLU A 92 -10.93 6.61 -17.78
CA GLU A 92 -12.25 6.53 -18.43
C GLU A 92 -12.23 5.63 -19.68
N LYS A 93 -11.16 5.67 -20.49
CA LYS A 93 -10.95 4.69 -21.58
C LYS A 93 -10.86 3.24 -21.11
N LYS A 94 -10.51 3.02 -19.84
CA LYS A 94 -10.48 1.72 -19.17
C LYS A 94 -11.73 1.46 -18.32
N ASN A 95 -12.84 2.15 -18.60
CA ASN A 95 -14.12 1.98 -17.91
C ASN A 95 -14.08 2.34 -16.41
N ILE A 96 -13.15 3.19 -15.97
CA ILE A 96 -13.18 3.81 -14.64
C ILE A 96 -13.79 5.20 -14.82
N SER A 97 -15.05 5.37 -14.40
CA SER A 97 -15.81 6.62 -14.52
C SER A 97 -15.33 7.71 -13.57
N TRP A 98 -14.07 8.14 -13.73
CA TRP A 98 -13.35 9.01 -12.81
C TRP A 98 -14.13 10.28 -12.47
N ARG A 99 -14.58 11.03 -13.47
CA ARG A 99 -15.31 12.29 -13.23
C ARG A 99 -16.63 12.06 -12.50
N LYS A 100 -17.36 11.01 -12.86
CA LYS A 100 -18.61 10.65 -12.19
C LYS A 100 -18.36 10.30 -10.73
N LEU A 101 -17.43 9.38 -10.44
CA LEU A 101 -17.10 8.98 -9.06
C LEU A 101 -16.64 10.19 -8.22
N THR A 102 -15.88 11.10 -8.83
CA THR A 102 -15.46 12.34 -8.17
C THR A 102 -16.66 13.24 -7.88
N SER A 103 -17.55 13.44 -8.85
CA SER A 103 -18.79 14.22 -8.70
C SER A 103 -19.68 13.65 -7.61
N ASP A 104 -19.90 12.32 -7.63
CA ASP A 104 -20.74 11.62 -6.68
C ASP A 104 -20.26 11.85 -5.23
N VAL A 105 -18.95 11.98 -4.98
CA VAL A 105 -18.40 12.35 -3.66
C VAL A 105 -18.55 13.85 -3.39
N LEU A 106 -18.17 14.70 -4.34
CA LEU A 106 -18.17 16.15 -4.16
C LEU A 106 -19.58 16.74 -3.97
N GLU A 107 -20.60 16.09 -4.52
CA GLU A 107 -22.01 16.46 -4.43
C GLU A 107 -22.75 15.70 -3.32
N SER A 108 -22.06 14.81 -2.60
CA SER A 108 -22.65 14.05 -1.50
C SER A 108 -22.83 14.89 -0.23
N ASP A 109 -23.62 14.35 0.69
CA ASP A 109 -23.83 14.91 2.02
C ASP A 109 -22.66 14.69 3.00
N VAL A 110 -21.52 14.15 2.55
CA VAL A 110 -20.37 13.82 3.43
C VAL A 110 -19.88 14.99 4.28
N TYR A 111 -20.05 16.22 3.79
CA TYR A 111 -19.64 17.43 4.50
C TYR A 111 -20.44 17.68 5.78
N LYS A 112 -21.65 17.13 5.91
CA LYS A 112 -22.47 17.23 7.13
C LYS A 112 -21.82 16.52 8.32
N GLU A 113 -20.97 15.54 8.06
CA GLU A 113 -20.23 14.82 9.09
C GLU A 113 -19.00 15.57 9.60
N LEU A 114 -18.56 16.63 8.90
CA LEU A 114 -17.31 17.31 9.24
C LEU A 114 -17.31 17.82 10.69
N ASP A 115 -18.40 18.44 11.13
CA ASP A 115 -18.52 18.99 12.48
C ASP A 115 -18.50 17.91 13.57
N SER A 116 -18.94 16.69 13.27
CA SER A 116 -18.96 15.59 14.24
C SER A 116 -17.59 14.91 14.39
N VAL A 117 -16.74 14.97 13.36
CA VAL A 117 -15.45 14.26 13.33
C VAL A 117 -14.24 15.18 13.47
N GLN A 118 -14.37 16.47 13.17
CA GLN A 118 -13.24 17.39 13.24
C GLN A 118 -12.88 17.73 14.69
N ASN A 119 -11.59 17.96 14.91
CA ASN A 119 -11.13 18.59 16.13
C ASN A 119 -10.45 19.92 15.78
N PRO A 120 -11.10 21.08 16.04
CA PRO A 120 -10.57 22.39 15.67
C PRO A 120 -9.31 22.78 16.46
N SER A 121 -8.96 22.05 17.53
CA SER A 121 -7.73 22.29 18.28
C SER A 121 -6.50 21.62 17.65
N ILE A 122 -6.66 20.85 16.57
CA ILE A 122 -5.54 20.20 15.88
C ILE A 122 -4.82 21.22 15.01
N VAL A 123 -3.54 21.42 15.30
CA VAL A 123 -2.62 22.17 14.44
C VAL A 123 -1.91 21.19 13.51
N TYR A 124 -2.16 21.30 12.21
CA TYR A 124 -1.45 20.49 11.22
C TYR A 124 -0.01 20.97 11.07
N PRO A 125 0.97 20.05 10.98
CA PRO A 125 2.35 20.43 10.70
C PRO A 125 2.48 21.01 9.29
N ASP A 126 3.38 21.98 9.09
CA ASP A 126 3.52 22.74 7.83
C ASP A 126 3.63 21.86 6.58
N TYR A 127 4.30 20.70 6.69
CA TYR A 127 4.48 19.79 5.57
C TYR A 127 3.15 19.17 5.11
N TYR A 128 2.15 19.04 5.98
CA TYR A 128 0.86 18.44 5.66
C TYR A 128 0.02 19.34 4.73
N LEU A 129 0.26 20.65 4.81
CA LEU A 129 -0.40 21.69 4.03
C LEU A 129 0.31 22.00 2.71
N LYS A 130 1.46 21.37 2.43
CA LYS A 130 2.19 21.58 1.17
C LYS A 130 1.46 20.90 0.01
N PRO A 131 1.56 21.46 -1.22
CA PRO A 131 1.06 20.80 -2.43
C PRO A 131 1.57 19.36 -2.54
N PHE A 132 0.71 18.45 -2.97
CA PHE A 132 1.03 17.04 -3.17
C PHE A 132 0.44 16.54 -4.48
N HIS A 133 1.21 15.72 -5.21
CA HIS A 133 0.83 15.25 -6.55
C HIS A 133 0.40 16.37 -7.50
N ALA A 134 -0.90 16.42 -7.85
CA ALA A 134 -1.50 17.40 -8.75
C ALA A 134 -2.38 18.43 -8.00
N TYR A 135 -2.33 18.46 -6.67
CA TYR A 135 -3.20 19.27 -5.81
C TYR A 135 -2.41 20.35 -5.08
N ASP A 136 -2.82 21.60 -5.26
CA ASP A 136 -2.13 22.75 -4.68
C ASP A 136 -2.50 22.95 -3.19
N GLU A 137 -3.68 22.49 -2.77
CA GLU A 137 -4.17 22.64 -1.39
C GLU A 137 -3.66 21.56 -0.43
N GLY A 138 -2.77 20.67 -0.89
CA GLY A 138 -2.17 19.66 -0.02
C GLY A 138 -3.15 18.59 0.47
N ASN A 139 -2.81 17.90 1.56
CA ASN A 139 -3.54 16.72 2.05
C ASN A 139 -4.97 17.00 2.56
N LEU A 140 -5.35 18.28 2.66
CA LEU A 140 -6.67 18.73 3.09
C LEU A 140 -7.62 19.04 1.93
N SER A 141 -7.21 18.78 0.68
CA SER A 141 -8.05 19.01 -0.51
C SER A 141 -9.20 18.01 -0.61
N TRP A 142 -10.45 18.51 -0.61
CA TRP A 142 -11.65 17.70 -0.89
C TRP A 142 -11.64 17.09 -2.29
N LEU A 143 -11.15 17.84 -3.28
CA LEU A 143 -10.99 17.33 -4.63
C LEU A 143 -10.02 16.15 -4.66
N ALA A 144 -8.89 16.27 -3.96
CA ALA A 144 -7.96 15.16 -3.85
C ALA A 144 -8.61 13.94 -3.17
N ALA A 145 -9.35 14.15 -2.09
CA ALA A 145 -10.08 13.08 -1.41
C ALA A 145 -11.09 12.38 -2.34
N ALA A 146 -11.87 13.14 -3.12
CA ALA A 146 -12.83 12.61 -4.07
C ALA A 146 -12.19 11.82 -5.22
N GLU A 147 -10.98 12.21 -5.65
CA GLU A 147 -10.27 11.55 -6.75
C GLU A 147 -9.44 10.33 -6.32
N VAL A 148 -9.21 10.10 -5.02
CA VAL A 148 -8.39 8.97 -4.53
C VAL A 148 -8.94 7.62 -4.98
N GLN A 149 -10.26 7.43 -4.96
CA GLN A 149 -10.88 6.16 -5.37
C GLN A 149 -10.60 5.83 -6.84
N PRO A 150 -10.97 6.66 -7.83
CA PRO A 150 -10.68 6.37 -9.23
C PRO A 150 -9.17 6.37 -9.55
N ALA A 151 -8.36 7.15 -8.83
CA ALA A 151 -6.89 7.09 -8.91
C ALA A 151 -6.36 5.71 -8.50
N THR A 152 -6.84 5.18 -7.38
CA THR A 152 -6.45 3.88 -6.86
C THR A 152 -6.85 2.76 -7.82
N MET A 153 -8.09 2.79 -8.35
CA MET A 153 -8.54 1.83 -9.36
C MET A 153 -7.63 1.84 -10.61
N SER A 154 -7.22 3.04 -11.05
CA SER A 154 -6.32 3.20 -12.19
C SER A 154 -4.93 2.59 -11.94
N MET A 155 -4.43 2.71 -10.71
CA MET A 155 -3.15 2.10 -10.31
C MET A 155 -3.25 0.59 -10.17
N ILE A 156 -4.34 0.07 -9.60
CA ILE A 156 -4.60 -1.37 -9.49
C ILE A 156 -4.66 -2.02 -10.88
N MET A 157 -5.39 -1.41 -11.83
CA MET A 157 -5.42 -1.86 -13.24
C MET A 157 -4.07 -1.83 -13.94
N ARG A 158 -3.14 -0.97 -13.48
CA ARG A 158 -1.77 -0.93 -14.00
C ARG A 158 -0.89 -2.00 -13.34
N ALA A 159 -1.12 -2.29 -12.06
CA ALA A 159 -0.40 -3.31 -11.31
C ALA A 159 -0.76 -4.73 -11.75
N VAL A 160 -2.01 -4.94 -12.20
CA VAL A 160 -2.51 -6.23 -12.68
C VAL A 160 -2.92 -6.11 -14.15
N PRO A 161 -1.97 -6.05 -15.09
CA PRO A 161 -2.26 -5.81 -16.51
C PRO A 161 -3.05 -6.94 -17.18
N THR A 162 -3.10 -8.13 -16.56
CA THR A 162 -3.84 -9.29 -17.04
C THR A 162 -5.32 -9.28 -16.65
N ALA A 163 -5.71 -8.44 -15.69
CA ALA A 163 -7.10 -8.35 -15.27
C ALA A 163 -7.96 -7.71 -16.36
N SER A 164 -9.09 -8.33 -16.64
CA SER A 164 -10.08 -7.89 -17.63
C SER A 164 -10.96 -6.73 -17.11
N SER A 165 -11.04 -6.57 -15.80
CA SER A 165 -11.87 -5.55 -15.14
C SER A 165 -11.23 -5.00 -13.87
N VAL A 166 -11.73 -3.85 -13.42
CA VAL A 166 -11.31 -3.22 -12.16
C VAL A 166 -11.62 -4.11 -10.96
N ASP A 167 -12.75 -4.81 -10.98
CA ASP A 167 -13.14 -5.68 -9.87
C ASP A 167 -12.25 -6.92 -9.79
N GLU A 168 -11.95 -7.57 -10.92
CA GLU A 168 -10.96 -8.66 -10.96
C GLU A 168 -9.59 -8.18 -10.46
N ALA A 169 -9.14 -7.00 -10.91
CA ALA A 169 -7.87 -6.45 -10.46
C ALA A 169 -7.86 -6.13 -8.96
N LYS A 170 -8.98 -5.62 -8.42
CA LYS A 170 -9.16 -5.38 -6.98
C LYS A 170 -9.14 -6.68 -6.20
N GLU A 171 -9.86 -7.71 -6.64
CA GLU A 171 -9.88 -9.03 -6.01
C GLU A 171 -8.48 -9.64 -5.97
N ILE A 172 -7.70 -9.51 -7.04
CA ILE A 172 -6.31 -9.98 -7.06
C ILE A 172 -5.46 -9.21 -6.06
N VAL A 173 -5.47 -7.87 -6.10
CA VAL A 173 -4.61 -7.05 -5.22
C VAL A 173 -5.01 -7.19 -3.76
N PHE A 174 -6.27 -6.89 -3.42
CA PHE A 174 -6.74 -6.92 -2.04
C PHE A 174 -6.90 -8.36 -1.54
N GLY A 175 -7.35 -9.30 -2.36
CA GLY A 175 -7.48 -10.71 -1.95
C GLY A 175 -6.13 -11.34 -1.61
N ASN A 176 -5.06 -11.03 -2.36
CA ASN A 176 -3.71 -11.45 -2.01
C ASN A 176 -3.28 -10.91 -0.65
N TRP A 177 -3.49 -9.62 -0.40
CA TRP A 177 -3.13 -8.96 0.85
C TRP A 177 -3.93 -9.51 2.04
N LEU A 178 -5.26 -9.60 1.92
CA LEU A 178 -6.16 -10.10 2.95
C LEU A 178 -5.88 -11.55 3.32
N ARG A 179 -5.66 -12.41 2.31
CA ARG A 179 -5.27 -13.81 2.55
C ARG A 179 -3.95 -13.88 3.31
N ARG A 180 -2.98 -13.02 2.95
CA ARG A 180 -1.67 -13.03 3.62
C ARG A 180 -1.75 -12.59 5.07
N ILE A 181 -2.63 -11.64 5.40
CA ILE A 181 -2.96 -11.25 6.78
C ILE A 181 -3.55 -12.44 7.54
N GLU A 182 -4.56 -13.09 6.96
CA GLU A 182 -5.25 -14.24 7.57
C GLU A 182 -4.29 -15.41 7.82
N GLU A 183 -3.51 -15.82 6.82
CA GLU A 183 -2.50 -16.87 6.93
C GLU A 183 -1.46 -16.55 8.01
N HIS A 184 -0.98 -15.30 8.05
CA HIS A 184 -0.01 -14.88 9.06
C HIS A 184 -0.63 -14.93 10.46
N HIS A 185 -1.84 -14.40 10.64
CA HIS A 185 -2.51 -14.42 11.94
C HIS A 185 -2.81 -15.85 12.42
N LEU A 186 -3.31 -16.72 11.54
CA LEU A 186 -3.54 -18.14 11.85
C LEU A 186 -2.25 -18.84 12.29
N LYS A 187 -1.13 -18.56 11.63
CA LYS A 187 0.16 -19.18 11.94
C LYS A 187 0.72 -18.76 13.31
N TYR A 188 0.54 -17.50 13.71
CA TYR A 188 1.25 -16.93 14.86
C TYR A 188 0.37 -16.60 16.07
N SER A 189 -0.96 -16.50 15.88
CA SER A 189 -1.89 -16.11 16.94
C SER A 189 -2.94 -17.17 17.22
N GLY A 190 -3.41 -17.91 16.20
CA GLY A 190 -4.34 -19.03 16.33
C GLY A 190 -5.76 -18.69 16.82
N ASN A 191 -6.00 -17.44 17.22
CA ASN A 191 -7.30 -16.92 17.65
C ASN A 191 -7.96 -16.13 16.51
N PRO A 192 -9.26 -15.80 16.63
CA PRO A 192 -9.92 -14.89 15.70
C PRO A 192 -9.32 -13.47 15.75
N ILE A 193 -9.31 -12.78 14.61
CA ILE A 193 -8.98 -11.35 14.54
C ILE A 193 -10.16 -10.56 15.11
N LEU A 194 -9.95 -9.89 16.24
CA LEU A 194 -10.98 -9.09 16.92
C LEU A 194 -10.75 -7.58 16.82
N ASP A 195 -9.51 -7.14 16.59
CA ASP A 195 -9.16 -5.74 16.49
C ASP A 195 -8.20 -5.53 15.31
N ILE A 196 -8.45 -4.49 14.52
CA ILE A 196 -7.63 -4.11 13.36
C ILE A 196 -7.31 -2.62 13.48
N LEU A 197 -6.03 -2.27 13.36
CA LEU A 197 -5.56 -0.88 13.24
C LEU A 197 -5.02 -0.64 11.83
N ASP A 198 -5.73 0.14 11.02
CA ASP A 198 -5.31 0.53 9.68
C ASP A 198 -4.60 1.89 9.71
N ILE A 199 -3.26 1.85 9.66
CA ILE A 199 -2.40 3.03 9.65
C ILE A 199 -2.11 3.44 8.20
N GLY A 200 -2.36 4.69 7.86
CA GLY A 200 -2.26 5.19 6.49
C GLY A 200 -3.50 4.89 5.65
N CYS A 201 -4.68 4.82 6.28
CA CYS A 201 -5.93 4.39 5.66
C CYS A 201 -6.43 5.26 4.49
N SER A 202 -5.84 6.45 4.27
CA SER A 202 -6.27 7.42 3.25
C SER A 202 -7.77 7.75 3.40
N VAL A 203 -8.57 7.61 2.33
CA VAL A 203 -10.05 7.77 2.34
C VAL A 203 -10.79 6.48 2.73
N GLY A 204 -10.08 5.46 3.21
CA GLY A 204 -10.67 4.21 3.69
C GLY A 204 -11.00 3.17 2.62
N PHE A 205 -10.46 3.31 1.39
CA PHE A 205 -10.76 2.37 0.29
C PHE A 205 -10.29 0.94 0.60
N GLY A 206 -9.09 0.78 1.15
CA GLY A 206 -8.59 -0.50 1.63
C GLY A 206 -9.19 -0.92 2.97
N THR A 207 -9.50 0.03 3.85
CA THR A 207 -10.14 -0.23 5.14
C THR A 207 -11.46 -0.96 4.99
N ARG A 208 -12.28 -0.58 3.99
CA ARG A 208 -13.55 -1.29 3.73
C ARG A 208 -13.32 -2.77 3.41
N GLN A 209 -12.27 -3.09 2.65
CA GLN A 209 -11.91 -4.48 2.34
C GLN A 209 -11.53 -5.27 3.61
N LEU A 210 -10.87 -4.63 4.58
CA LEU A 210 -10.58 -5.23 5.88
C LEU A 210 -11.85 -5.48 6.69
N ALA A 211 -12.73 -4.47 6.77
CA ALA A 211 -13.99 -4.57 7.51
C ALA A 211 -14.90 -5.66 6.92
N ASP A 212 -14.99 -5.76 5.59
CA ASP A 212 -15.78 -6.79 4.89
C ASP A 212 -15.22 -8.20 5.13
N LYS A 213 -13.89 -8.36 5.09
CA LYS A 213 -13.23 -9.65 5.30
C LYS A 213 -13.28 -10.13 6.75
N PHE A 214 -13.25 -9.21 7.71
CA PHE A 214 -13.24 -9.50 9.14
C PHE A 214 -14.41 -8.80 9.86
N PRO A 215 -15.66 -9.23 9.61
CA PRO A 215 -16.85 -8.50 10.03
C PRO A 215 -17.05 -8.45 11.57
N THR A 216 -16.41 -9.36 12.31
CA THR A 216 -16.43 -9.37 13.77
C THR A 216 -15.34 -8.51 14.40
N ALA A 217 -14.38 -8.03 13.60
CA ALA A 217 -13.28 -7.25 14.10
C ALA A 217 -13.67 -5.77 14.24
N LYS A 218 -13.25 -5.15 15.35
CA LYS A 218 -13.31 -3.70 15.50
C LYS A 218 -12.18 -3.07 14.69
N VAL A 219 -12.54 -2.36 13.64
CA VAL A 219 -11.58 -1.64 12.78
C VAL A 219 -11.41 -0.20 13.29
N THR A 220 -10.18 0.13 13.66
CA THR A 220 -9.73 1.49 13.99
C THR A 220 -8.85 2.00 12.87
N VAL A 221 -9.03 3.24 12.45
CA VAL A 221 -8.26 3.85 11.36
C VAL A 221 -7.41 4.99 11.86
N SER A 222 -6.26 5.17 11.24
CA SER A 222 -5.41 6.34 11.43
C SER A 222 -4.86 6.78 10.08
N LYS A 223 -5.14 8.03 9.69
CA LYS A 223 -4.49 8.64 8.53
C LYS A 223 -3.25 9.38 9.03
N PHE A 224 -2.10 8.71 9.00
CA PHE A 224 -0.83 9.41 9.19
C PHE A 224 -0.42 10.14 7.90
N PRO A 225 0.14 11.34 8.01
CA PRO A 225 0.87 11.96 6.91
C PRO A 225 2.07 11.09 6.54
N LEU A 226 2.13 10.61 5.30
CA LEU A 226 3.29 9.87 4.82
C LEU A 226 4.47 10.87 4.66
N LEU A 227 5.40 10.86 5.62
CA LEU A 227 6.84 11.15 5.49
C LEU A 227 7.47 11.13 6.89
N LEU A 228 7.75 9.92 7.41
CA LEU A 228 8.79 9.73 8.40
C LEU A 228 10.05 9.29 7.65
N LEU A 229 10.84 10.26 7.18
CA LEU A 229 12.29 10.08 7.05
C LEU A 229 12.96 11.40 7.47
N PRO A 230 13.98 11.34 8.35
CA PRO A 230 14.68 12.50 8.89
C PRO A 230 15.45 13.31 7.83
#